data_AF-A0A9D2RGK8-F1
#
_entry.id   AF-A0A9D2RGK8-F1
#
_cell.length_a   1.000
_cell.length_b   1.000
_cell.length_c   1.000
_cell.angle_alpha   90.00
_cell.angle_beta   90.00
_cell.angle_gamma   90.00
#
_symmetry.space_group_name_H-M   'P 1'
#
loop_
_entity.id
_entity.type
_entity.pdbx_description
1 polymer ?
#
loop_
_entity_poly.entity_id
_entity_poly.type
_entity_poly.pdbx_seq_one_letter_code
_entity_poly.pdbx_strand_id
1 'polypeptide(L)'
;PYIVVVIDELADLMMVAGKKIEELIARLAQKARAAGIHLVLATQRPSVDVITGLIKANIPTRISFQVSSRVDSRTILDQMGAETLLGQGDMLYLPPGTAMPKRVHGAFVHDDEVHRVVEYLKEHNPEPDYIDGILEGVAPGETGDGLNPVTGFADAEADPLYDQAVAVVLQQKRASISLVQRHLRIGYNRSARLLEQMEQSGVVSPMQPNGSREILAPTGGADEEA
;
A
#
# COMPACT_ATOMS: atom_id res chain seq x y z
N PRO A 1 14.48 -5.70 4.48
CA PRO A 1 14.97 -5.14 3.20
C PRO A 1 14.50 -3.68 3.10
N TYR A 2 15.17 -2.86 2.28
CA TYR A 2 14.57 -1.59 1.87
C TYR A 2 13.42 -1.87 0.90
N ILE A 3 12.33 -1.11 1.01
CA ILE A 3 11.20 -1.18 0.07
C ILE A 3 11.21 0.12 -0.74
N VAL A 4 11.29 0.01 -2.06
CA VAL A 4 11.21 1.15 -2.97
C VAL A 4 9.92 1.03 -3.76
N VAL A 5 9.02 1.99 -3.59
CA VAL A 5 7.77 2.08 -4.34
C VAL A 5 7.97 3.09 -5.47
N VAL A 6 7.88 2.62 -6.70
CA VAL A 6 8.04 3.45 -7.92
C VAL A 6 6.67 3.61 -8.57
N ILE A 7 6.28 4.85 -8.81
CA ILE A 7 5.06 5.23 -9.53
C ILE A 7 5.49 5.98 -10.78
N ASP A 8 5.31 5.37 -11.95
CA ASP A 8 5.78 5.92 -13.23
C ASP A 8 4.93 7.13 -13.70
N GLU A 9 3.63 7.10 -13.44
CA GLU A 9 2.72 8.20 -13.76
C GLU A 9 1.75 8.48 -12.59
N LEU A 10 2.14 9.42 -11.73
CA LEU A 10 1.35 9.84 -10.58
C LEU A 10 -0.01 10.42 -11.01
N ALA A 11 -0.09 11.10 -12.15
CA ALA A 11 -1.31 11.77 -12.58
C ALA A 11 -2.46 10.78 -12.81
N ASP A 12 -2.18 9.56 -13.29
CA ASP A 12 -3.21 8.54 -13.49
C ASP A 12 -3.84 8.10 -12.17
N LEU A 13 -3.04 7.96 -11.11
CA LEU A 13 -3.56 7.64 -9.78
C LEU A 13 -4.38 8.79 -9.20
N MET A 14 -3.91 10.03 -9.39
CA MET A 14 -4.61 11.24 -8.93
C MET A 14 -5.95 11.44 -9.64
N MET A 15 -6.07 11.07 -10.91
CA MET A 15 -7.33 11.16 -11.66
C MET A 15 -8.37 10.13 -11.23
N VAL A 16 -7.95 8.93 -10.81
CA VAL A 16 -8.89 7.86 -10.43
C VAL A 16 -9.34 7.97 -8.98
N ALA A 17 -8.45 8.30 -8.05
CA ALA A 17 -8.73 8.27 -6.62
C ALA A 17 -8.14 9.45 -5.82
N GLY A 18 -7.69 10.50 -6.52
CA GLY A 18 -7.21 11.81 -6.05
C GLY A 18 -6.87 11.91 -4.57
N LYS A 19 -7.83 12.41 -3.78
CA LYS A 19 -7.63 12.75 -2.36
C LYS A 19 -7.16 11.56 -1.51
N LYS A 20 -7.66 10.36 -1.76
CA LYS A 20 -7.26 9.16 -1.00
C LYS A 20 -5.82 8.75 -1.30
N ILE A 21 -5.40 8.84 -2.56
CA ILE A 21 -4.02 8.55 -2.98
C ILE A 21 -3.07 9.58 -2.39
N GLU A 22 -3.43 10.85 -2.44
CA GLU A 22 -2.64 11.95 -1.90
C GLU A 22 -2.37 11.78 -0.39
N GLU A 23 -3.42 11.46 0.38
CA GLU A 23 -3.32 11.20 1.83
C GLU A 23 -2.42 9.99 2.15
N LEU A 24 -2.53 8.92 1.38
CA LEU A 24 -1.68 7.73 1.53
C LEU A 24 -0.21 8.04 1.23
N ILE A 25 0.07 8.75 0.14
CA ILE A 25 1.43 9.17 -0.23
C ILE A 25 2.02 10.07 0.87
N ALA A 26 1.26 11.06 1.33
CA ALA A 26 1.68 11.96 2.39
C ALA A 26 2.00 11.20 3.69
N ARG A 27 1.09 10.31 4.12
CA ARG A 27 1.27 9.49 5.32
C ARG A 27 2.50 8.60 5.22
N LEU A 28 2.70 7.97 4.05
CA LEU A 28 3.87 7.13 3.82
C LEU A 28 5.14 7.98 3.88
N ALA A 29 5.23 9.06 3.10
CA ALA A 29 6.40 9.94 3.07
C ALA A 29 6.80 10.50 4.45
N GLN A 30 5.83 10.79 5.33
CA GLN A 30 6.08 11.28 6.69
C GLN A 30 6.71 10.24 7.63
N LYS A 31 6.33 8.97 7.51
CA LYS A 31 6.67 7.93 8.52
C LYS A 31 7.67 6.90 8.00
N ALA A 32 7.82 6.78 6.69
CA ALA A 32 8.52 5.69 6.01
C ALA A 32 10.04 5.69 6.18
N ARG A 33 10.67 6.86 6.40
CA ARG A 33 12.14 6.98 6.39
C ARG A 33 12.84 6.05 7.37
N ALA A 34 12.37 5.98 8.61
CA ALA A 34 12.95 5.12 9.64
C ALA A 34 12.62 3.63 9.41
N ALA A 35 11.53 3.34 8.71
CA ALA A 35 11.11 1.99 8.34
C ALA A 35 11.82 1.45 7.08
N GLY A 36 12.65 2.27 6.41
CA GLY A 36 13.34 1.88 5.19
C GLY A 36 12.41 1.75 3.98
N ILE A 37 11.31 2.50 3.95
CA ILE A 37 10.41 2.58 2.81
C ILE A 37 10.67 3.91 2.07
N HIS A 38 10.81 3.86 0.75
CA HIS A 38 11.17 4.99 -0.09
C HIS A 38 10.21 5.12 -1.27
N LEU A 39 9.86 6.36 -1.62
CA LEU A 39 8.98 6.67 -2.75
C LEU A 39 9.77 7.29 -3.89
N VAL A 40 9.49 6.83 -5.12
CA VAL A 40 9.89 7.49 -6.36
C VAL A 40 8.60 7.77 -7.14
N LEU A 41 8.26 9.05 -7.27
CA LEU A 41 7.06 9.48 -7.98
C LEU A 41 7.49 10.21 -9.26
N ALA A 42 7.05 9.69 -10.40
CA ALA A 42 7.25 10.30 -11.71
C ALA A 42 5.89 10.73 -12.30
N THR A 43 5.92 11.74 -13.17
CA THR A 43 4.76 12.20 -13.93
C THR A 43 5.22 13.00 -15.14
N GLN A 44 4.48 12.90 -16.24
CA GLN A 44 4.64 13.78 -17.41
C GLN A 44 3.69 14.98 -17.37
N ARG A 45 2.82 15.07 -16.37
CA ARG A 45 1.79 16.11 -16.21
C ARG A 45 2.05 16.93 -14.95
N PRO A 46 3.00 17.88 -14.98
CA PRO A 46 3.37 18.70 -13.82
C PRO A 46 2.37 19.83 -13.54
N SER A 47 1.11 19.48 -13.26
CA SER A 47 0.06 20.42 -12.87
C SER A 47 -0.07 20.51 -11.35
N VAL A 48 -0.71 21.59 -10.88
CA VAL A 48 -0.94 21.83 -9.43
C VAL A 48 -1.89 20.78 -8.84
N ASP A 49 -2.74 20.17 -9.68
CA ASP A 49 -3.67 19.11 -9.29
C ASP A 49 -2.98 17.75 -9.10
N VAL A 50 -1.82 17.55 -9.74
CA VAL A 50 -1.01 16.33 -9.62
C VAL A 50 0.07 16.51 -8.55
N ILE A 51 0.84 17.60 -8.64
CA ILE A 51 1.93 17.95 -7.71
C ILE A 51 1.40 18.98 -6.72
N THR A 52 0.50 18.52 -5.86
CA THR A 52 -0.20 19.36 -4.89
C THR A 52 0.75 19.90 -3.81
N GLY A 53 0.25 20.85 -3.01
CA GLY A 53 0.98 21.33 -1.83
C GLY A 53 1.30 20.23 -0.81
N LEU A 54 0.39 19.26 -0.62
CA LEU A 54 0.59 18.16 0.33
C LEU A 54 1.67 17.19 -0.15
N ILE A 55 1.71 16.88 -1.45
CA ILE A 55 2.79 16.08 -2.05
C ILE A 55 4.13 16.81 -1.86
N LYS A 56 4.19 18.10 -2.23
CA LYS A 56 5.42 18.90 -2.12
C LYS A 56 5.93 19.03 -0.69
N ALA A 57 5.03 19.14 0.30
CA ALA A 57 5.39 19.26 1.70
C ALA A 57 6.09 18.00 2.26
N ASN A 58 5.82 16.83 1.68
CA ASN A 58 6.34 15.55 2.18
C ASN A 58 7.45 14.96 1.30
N ILE A 59 7.69 15.51 0.10
CA ILE A 59 8.71 15.05 -0.83
C ILE A 59 9.68 16.22 -1.12
N PRO A 60 10.75 16.35 -0.31
CA PRO A 60 11.65 17.50 -0.38
C PRO A 60 12.72 17.39 -1.48
N THR A 61 13.01 16.18 -1.94
CA THR A 61 13.97 15.93 -3.03
C THR A 61 13.22 15.92 -4.35
N ARG A 62 13.66 16.72 -5.33
CA ARG A 62 12.96 16.84 -6.62
C ARG A 62 13.92 16.78 -7.79
N ILE A 63 13.46 16.21 -8.89
CA ILE A 63 14.15 16.20 -10.17
C ILE A 63 13.14 16.72 -11.20
N SER A 64 13.57 17.66 -12.04
CA SER A 64 12.81 18.07 -13.22
C SER A 64 13.68 17.90 -14.45
N PHE A 65 13.18 17.13 -15.41
CA PHE A 65 13.65 17.20 -16.79
C PHE A 65 13.06 18.44 -17.47
N GLN A 66 13.34 18.61 -18.77
CA GLN A 66 12.77 19.68 -19.58
C GLN A 66 11.24 19.68 -19.48
N VAL A 67 10.67 20.86 -19.23
CA VAL A 67 9.22 21.09 -19.22
C VAL A 67 8.85 22.20 -20.19
N SER A 68 7.57 22.27 -20.55
CA SER A 68 7.08 23.18 -21.58
C SER A 68 7.02 24.64 -21.14
N SER A 69 6.90 24.91 -19.83
CA SER A 69 6.66 26.27 -19.35
C SER A 69 7.30 26.58 -18.00
N ARG A 70 7.46 27.89 -17.74
CA ARG A 70 7.87 28.42 -16.42
C ARG A 70 6.89 28.05 -15.31
N VAL A 71 5.62 27.85 -15.64
CA VAL A 71 4.59 27.43 -14.68
C VAL A 71 4.86 26.00 -14.25
N ASP A 72 5.09 25.10 -15.19
CA ASP A 72 5.42 23.69 -14.93
C ASP A 72 6.70 23.55 -14.11
N SER A 73 7.74 24.33 -14.44
CA SER A 73 8.99 24.36 -13.66
C SER A 73 8.73 24.75 -12.21
N ARG A 74 7.89 25.77 -11.99
CA ARG A 74 7.50 26.20 -10.63
C ARG A 74 6.64 25.16 -9.92
N THR A 75 5.78 24.47 -10.63
CA THR A 75 4.97 23.40 -10.04
C THR A 75 5.85 22.30 -9.46
N ILE A 76 6.93 21.91 -10.15
CA ILE A 76 7.85 20.86 -9.69
C ILE A 76 8.86 21.40 -8.67
N LEU A 77 9.58 22.48 -9.00
CA LEU A 77 10.77 22.92 -8.26
C LEU A 77 10.51 24.10 -7.32
N ASP A 78 9.30 24.68 -7.32
CA ASP A 78 8.98 25.98 -6.70
C ASP A 78 9.77 27.16 -7.29
N GLN A 79 10.47 26.94 -8.42
CA GLN A 79 11.26 27.94 -9.13
C GLN A 79 11.29 27.70 -10.65
N MET A 80 11.68 28.72 -11.40
CA MET A 80 11.92 28.62 -12.84
C MET A 80 13.27 27.95 -13.14
N GLY A 81 13.46 27.49 -14.37
CA GLY A 81 14.73 27.00 -14.90
C GLY A 81 14.59 25.71 -15.71
N ALA A 82 13.65 24.83 -15.37
CA ALA A 82 13.49 23.55 -16.06
C ALA A 82 12.98 23.73 -17.50
N GLU A 83 12.29 24.82 -17.80
CA GLU A 83 11.84 25.16 -19.15
C GLU A 83 12.98 25.52 -20.11
N THR A 84 14.19 25.75 -19.57
CA THR A 84 15.38 26.11 -20.35
C THR A 84 16.35 24.94 -20.56
N LEU A 85 15.99 23.75 -20.06
CA LEU A 85 16.77 22.54 -20.26
C LEU A 85 16.74 22.11 -21.74
N LEU A 86 17.73 21.32 -22.13
CA LEU A 86 17.96 20.93 -23.52
C LEU A 86 17.19 19.66 -23.93
N GLY A 87 16.48 19.02 -23.00
CA GLY A 87 15.87 17.70 -23.21
C GLY A 87 16.92 16.58 -23.13
N GLN A 88 16.58 15.38 -23.63
CA GLN A 88 17.51 14.25 -23.76
C GLN A 88 18.32 13.92 -22.50
N GLY A 89 17.69 13.96 -21.33
CA GLY A 89 18.34 13.65 -20.05
C GLY A 89 18.93 14.86 -19.29
N ASP A 90 18.92 16.06 -19.86
CA ASP A 90 19.26 17.28 -19.12
C ASP A 90 18.21 17.56 -18.03
N MET A 91 18.66 17.74 -16.79
CA MET A 91 17.79 17.86 -15.63
C MET A 91 18.29 18.86 -14.57
N LEU A 92 17.35 19.34 -13.76
CA LEU A 92 17.60 20.05 -12.52
C LEU A 92 17.32 19.12 -11.33
N TYR A 93 18.32 18.93 -10.49
CA TYR A 93 18.23 18.17 -9.25
C TYR A 93 18.22 19.12 -8.04
N LEU A 94 17.13 19.07 -7.27
CA LEU A 94 16.95 19.82 -6.03
C LEU A 94 17.06 18.88 -4.82
N PRO A 95 18.20 18.85 -4.11
CA PRO A 95 18.34 18.08 -2.89
C PRO A 95 17.58 18.73 -1.72
N PRO A 96 17.24 17.93 -0.67
CA PRO A 96 16.51 18.44 0.47
C PRO A 96 17.33 19.49 1.23
N GLY A 97 16.66 20.52 1.75
CA GLY A 97 17.31 21.58 2.55
C GLY A 97 18.16 22.57 1.75
N THR A 98 18.12 22.52 0.41
CA THR A 98 18.79 23.49 -0.46
C THR A 98 17.78 24.32 -1.23
N ALA A 99 18.14 25.58 -1.49
CA ALA A 99 17.29 26.51 -2.23
C ALA A 99 17.59 26.55 -3.74
N MET A 100 18.73 26.01 -4.18
CA MET A 100 19.18 26.10 -5.56
C MET A 100 19.42 24.72 -6.16
N PRO A 101 18.76 24.35 -7.27
CA PRO A 101 18.96 23.07 -7.92
C PRO A 101 20.32 23.05 -8.63
N LYS A 102 20.86 21.84 -8.74
CA LYS A 102 22.07 21.55 -9.52
C LYS A 102 21.63 21.07 -10.89
N ARG A 103 22.21 21.63 -11.96
CA ARG A 103 22.04 21.09 -13.31
C ARG A 103 22.88 19.83 -13.44
N VAL A 104 22.27 18.76 -13.96
CA VAL A 104 22.89 17.44 -14.13
C VAL A 104 22.53 16.91 -15.51
N HIS A 105 23.47 16.24 -16.16
CA HIS A 105 23.20 15.48 -17.38
C HIS A 105 22.95 14.02 -17.00
N GLY A 106 21.73 13.55 -17.27
CA GLY A 106 21.31 12.19 -17.01
C GLY A 106 22.15 11.18 -17.80
N ALA A 107 22.48 10.07 -17.17
CA ALA A 107 23.08 8.95 -17.88
C ALA A 107 22.05 8.35 -18.84
N PHE A 108 22.46 8.16 -20.10
CA PHE A 108 21.65 7.46 -21.08
C PHE A 108 21.76 5.95 -20.85
N VAL A 109 20.63 5.26 -20.93
CA VAL A 109 20.54 3.80 -20.96
C VAL A 109 19.59 3.42 -22.07
N HIS A 110 20.03 2.54 -22.97
CA HIS A 110 19.17 2.03 -24.04
C HIS A 110 18.28 0.89 -23.52
N ASP A 111 17.08 0.73 -24.09
CA ASP A 111 16.12 -0.30 -23.67
C ASP A 111 16.73 -1.70 -23.72
N ASP A 112 17.51 -2.02 -24.75
CA ASP A 112 18.24 -3.29 -24.85
C ASP A 112 19.18 -3.53 -23.66
N GLU A 113 19.77 -2.50 -23.07
CA GLU A 113 20.64 -2.64 -21.90
C GLU A 113 19.82 -2.99 -20.66
N VAL A 114 18.64 -2.39 -20.52
CA VAL A 114 17.67 -2.73 -19.46
C VAL A 114 17.26 -4.20 -19.61
N HIS A 115 16.88 -4.64 -20.81
CA HIS A 115 16.51 -6.03 -21.07
C HIS A 115 17.65 -7.00 -20.73
N ARG A 116 18.90 -6.68 -21.11
CA ARG A 116 20.06 -7.50 -20.76
C ARG A 116 20.24 -7.66 -19.25
N VAL A 117 20.08 -6.57 -18.48
CA VAL A 117 20.17 -6.61 -17.01
C VAL A 117 19.02 -7.42 -16.42
N VAL A 118 17.80 -7.25 -16.92
CA VAL A 118 16.62 -8.00 -16.48
C VAL A 118 16.80 -9.50 -16.72
N GLU A 119 17.25 -9.92 -17.90
CA GLU A 119 17.49 -11.34 -18.18
C GLU A 119 18.61 -11.91 -17.33
N TYR A 120 19.72 -11.18 -17.16
CA TYR A 120 20.77 -11.58 -16.23
C TYR A 120 20.23 -11.81 -14.81
N LEU A 121 19.38 -10.90 -14.32
CA LEU A 121 18.77 -11.04 -12.99
C LEU A 121 17.81 -12.25 -12.90
N LYS A 122 17.05 -12.54 -13.96
CA LYS A 122 16.13 -13.69 -14.01
C LYS A 122 16.87 -15.02 -14.07
N GLU A 123 18.02 -15.08 -14.74
CA GLU A 123 18.86 -16.28 -14.84
C GLU A 123 19.59 -16.60 -13.53
N HIS A 124 19.98 -15.58 -12.76
CA HIS A 124 20.87 -15.73 -11.60
C HIS A 124 20.17 -15.65 -10.24
N ASN A 125 18.87 -15.35 -10.20
CA ASN A 125 18.11 -15.26 -8.96
C ASN A 125 16.93 -16.25 -8.94
N PRO A 126 16.44 -16.64 -7.75
CA PRO A 126 15.20 -17.39 -7.62
C PRO A 126 14.02 -16.66 -8.28
N GLU A 127 12.94 -17.40 -8.55
CA GLU A 127 11.70 -16.81 -9.01
C GLU A 127 11.22 -15.68 -8.06
N PRO A 128 10.56 -14.64 -8.59
CA PRO A 128 10.08 -13.54 -7.76
C PRO A 128 9.20 -14.02 -6.61
N ASP A 129 9.60 -13.69 -5.37
CA ASP A 129 8.83 -13.97 -4.16
C ASP A 129 7.74 -12.90 -3.98
N TYR A 130 6.59 -13.12 -4.64
CA TYR A 130 5.46 -12.21 -4.55
C TYR A 130 4.70 -12.38 -3.23
N ILE A 131 4.41 -11.26 -2.56
CA ILE A 131 3.63 -11.26 -1.33
C ILE A 131 2.14 -11.23 -1.67
N ASP A 132 1.45 -12.33 -1.40
CA ASP A 132 -0.01 -12.43 -1.55
C ASP A 132 -0.74 -11.35 -0.72
N GLY A 133 -1.82 -10.80 -1.28
CA GLY A 133 -2.63 -9.79 -0.60
C GLY A 133 -2.15 -8.35 -0.72
N ILE A 134 -0.93 -8.08 -1.24
CA ILE A 134 -0.43 -6.71 -1.39
C ILE A 134 -1.31 -5.85 -2.32
N LEU A 135 -1.91 -6.48 -3.34
CA LEU A 135 -2.79 -5.82 -4.32
C LEU A 135 -4.27 -5.86 -3.94
N GLU A 136 -4.66 -6.62 -2.91
CA GLU A 136 -6.07 -6.84 -2.57
C GLU A 136 -6.74 -5.60 -1.95
N GLY A 137 -5.95 -4.57 -1.62
CA GLY A 137 -6.43 -3.31 -1.07
C GLY A 137 -7.00 -3.45 0.34
N VAL A 138 -6.99 -2.35 1.06
CA VAL A 138 -7.66 -2.27 2.37
C VAL A 138 -9.14 -1.92 2.11
N ALA A 139 -10.07 -2.75 2.59
CA ALA A 139 -11.50 -2.54 2.37
C ALA A 139 -11.92 -1.13 2.86
N PRO A 140 -12.89 -0.46 2.20
CA PRO A 140 -13.39 0.84 2.67
C PRO A 140 -13.96 0.67 4.09
N GLY A 141 -13.28 1.25 5.09
CA GLY A 141 -13.63 1.12 6.51
C GLY A 141 -12.45 0.77 7.43
N GLU A 142 -11.30 0.34 6.90
CA GLU A 142 -10.12 -0.04 7.71
C GLU A 142 -9.07 1.07 7.85
N THR A 143 -9.25 2.23 7.19
CA THR A 143 -8.54 3.45 7.59
C THR A 143 -9.21 4.00 8.84
N GLY A 144 -8.85 3.41 9.99
CA GLY A 144 -9.12 3.98 11.30
C GLY A 144 -8.37 5.30 11.42
N ASP A 145 -8.98 6.36 10.89
CA ASP A 145 -8.60 7.72 11.26
C ASP A 145 -9.25 8.00 12.61
N GLY A 146 -8.41 7.87 13.64
CA GLY A 146 -8.76 8.10 15.02
C GLY A 146 -9.09 9.57 15.26
N LEU A 147 -10.37 9.90 15.24
CA LEU A 147 -10.96 10.88 16.13
C LEU A 147 -11.97 10.18 17.03
N ASN A 148 -11.47 9.36 17.96
CA ASN A 148 -12.19 9.11 19.19
C ASN A 148 -11.22 9.33 20.36
N PRO A 149 -11.45 10.35 21.20
CA PRO A 149 -10.64 10.57 22.38
C PRO A 149 -10.74 9.35 23.30
N VAL A 150 -9.60 8.99 23.86
CA VAL A 150 -9.43 8.00 24.92
C VAL A 150 -10.42 8.26 26.05
N THR A 151 -11.52 7.51 26.10
CA THR A 151 -12.25 7.12 27.32
C THR A 151 -13.30 6.06 26.97
N GLY A 152 -13.26 4.91 27.64
CA GLY A 152 -14.45 4.08 27.86
C GLY A 152 -14.42 2.70 27.21
N PHE A 153 -14.27 1.69 28.05
CA PHE A 153 -14.71 0.32 27.80
C PHE A 153 -16.20 0.33 27.41
N ALA A 154 -16.55 -0.11 26.20
CA ALA A 154 -17.90 -0.57 25.83
C ALA A 154 -17.87 -1.25 24.45
N ASP A 155 -18.39 -2.49 24.40
CA ASP A 155 -18.90 -3.25 23.25
C ASP A 155 -19.02 -2.47 21.92
N ALA A 156 -17.93 -2.42 21.15
CA ALA A 156 -17.96 -1.91 19.78
C ALA A 156 -18.33 -3.05 18.82
N GLU A 157 -19.64 -3.15 18.55
CA GLU A 157 -20.29 -3.82 17.41
C GLU A 157 -19.78 -5.23 17.04
N ALA A 158 -20.60 -6.23 17.33
CA ALA A 158 -20.48 -7.55 16.71
C ALA A 158 -20.36 -7.39 15.19
N ASP A 159 -19.28 -7.93 14.60
CA ASP A 159 -19.04 -7.82 13.16
C ASP A 159 -20.24 -8.40 12.40
N PRO A 160 -20.87 -7.68 11.44
CA PRO A 160 -22.06 -8.16 10.74
C PRO A 160 -21.88 -9.50 10.01
N LEU A 161 -20.63 -9.90 9.76
CA LEU A 161 -20.29 -11.18 9.12
C LEU A 161 -19.96 -12.28 10.12
N TYR A 162 -20.05 -12.04 11.42
CA TYR A 162 -19.70 -13.00 12.46
C TYR A 162 -20.47 -14.32 12.33
N ASP A 163 -21.79 -14.26 12.23
CA ASP A 163 -22.62 -15.46 12.10
C ASP A 163 -22.32 -16.24 10.80
N GLN A 164 -22.02 -15.52 9.72
CA GLN A 164 -21.64 -16.13 8.44
C GLN A 164 -20.27 -16.81 8.55
N ALA A 165 -19.33 -16.20 9.27
CA ALA A 165 -18.00 -16.75 9.51
C ALA A 165 -18.07 -18.02 10.37
N VAL A 166 -18.91 -18.01 11.42
CA VAL A 166 -19.17 -19.19 12.25
C VAL A 166 -19.76 -20.31 11.39
N ALA A 167 -20.76 -20.01 10.56
CA ALA A 167 -21.36 -20.99 9.65
C ALA A 167 -20.33 -21.62 8.70
N VAL A 168 -19.44 -20.82 8.11
CA VAL A 168 -18.36 -21.31 7.23
C VAL A 168 -17.43 -22.25 7.99
N VAL A 169 -17.00 -21.88 9.19
CA VAL A 169 -16.08 -22.68 10.02
C VAL A 169 -16.73 -24.02 10.40
N LEU A 170 -18.00 -24.01 10.79
CA LEU A 170 -18.75 -25.21 11.16
C LEU A 170 -19.01 -26.13 9.96
N GLN A 171 -19.40 -25.58 8.81
CA GLN A 171 -19.68 -26.36 7.59
C GLN A 171 -18.41 -27.01 7.03
N GLN A 172 -17.30 -26.28 7.01
CA GLN A 172 -16.04 -26.76 6.45
C GLN A 172 -15.19 -27.54 7.47
N LYS A 173 -15.64 -27.62 8.73
CA LYS A 173 -14.95 -28.25 9.87
C LYS A 173 -13.49 -27.80 10.00
N ARG A 174 -13.20 -26.53 9.68
CA ARG A 174 -11.85 -25.96 9.68
C ARG A 174 -11.88 -24.51 10.16
N ALA A 175 -11.14 -24.19 11.22
CA ALA A 175 -11.03 -22.84 11.75
C ALA A 175 -9.69 -22.21 11.36
N SER A 176 -9.61 -21.60 10.18
CA SER A 176 -8.39 -20.93 9.71
C SER A 176 -8.69 -19.59 9.05
N ILE A 177 -7.80 -18.62 9.22
CA ILE A 177 -7.97 -17.25 8.71
C ILE A 177 -8.23 -17.28 7.20
N SER A 178 -7.42 -18.05 6.46
CA SER A 178 -7.55 -18.22 5.00
C SER A 178 -8.90 -18.77 4.55
N LEU A 179 -9.53 -19.64 5.36
CA LEU A 179 -10.84 -20.20 5.03
C LEU A 179 -11.93 -19.14 5.08
N VAL A 180 -11.97 -18.39 6.19
CA VAL A 180 -12.94 -17.30 6.44
C VAL A 180 -12.74 -16.19 5.41
N GLN A 181 -11.47 -15.83 5.16
CA GLN A 181 -11.06 -14.86 4.15
C GLN A 181 -11.61 -15.21 2.75
N ARG A 182 -11.38 -16.44 2.29
CA ARG A 182 -11.79 -16.90 0.96
C ARG A 182 -13.31 -16.99 0.80
N HIS A 183 -14.03 -17.47 1.82
CA HIS A 183 -15.47 -17.67 1.72
C HIS A 183 -16.25 -16.36 1.82
N LEU A 184 -15.82 -15.44 2.70
CA LEU A 184 -16.54 -14.19 2.93
C LEU A 184 -15.98 -13.02 2.10
N ARG A 185 -14.89 -13.23 1.36
CA ARG A 185 -14.22 -12.21 0.53
C ARG A 185 -13.88 -10.96 1.34
N ILE A 186 -13.34 -11.16 2.54
CA ILE A 186 -12.91 -10.11 3.47
C ILE A 186 -11.40 -10.18 3.69
N GLY A 187 -10.79 -9.10 4.19
CA GLY A 187 -9.34 -9.04 4.44
C GLY A 187 -8.86 -9.92 5.59
N TYR A 188 -7.54 -10.12 5.66
CA TYR A 188 -6.87 -10.94 6.69
C TYR A 188 -7.16 -10.45 8.11
N ASN A 189 -7.01 -9.14 8.38
CA ASN A 189 -7.18 -8.58 9.74
C ASN A 189 -8.61 -8.76 10.26
N ARG A 190 -9.61 -8.58 9.38
CA ARG A 190 -11.01 -8.83 9.72
C ARG A 190 -11.26 -10.32 9.96
N SER A 191 -10.72 -11.19 9.12
CA SER A 191 -10.80 -12.65 9.30
C SER A 191 -10.14 -13.13 10.60
N ALA A 192 -8.99 -12.55 10.97
CA ALA A 192 -8.30 -12.81 12.22
C ALA A 192 -9.13 -12.36 13.42
N ARG A 193 -9.68 -11.13 13.39
CA ARG A 193 -10.57 -10.60 14.42
C ARG A 193 -11.82 -11.45 14.61
N LEU A 194 -12.43 -11.92 13.51
CA LEU A 194 -13.58 -12.83 13.55
C LEU A 194 -13.22 -14.15 14.25
N LEU A 195 -12.04 -14.71 13.98
CA LEU A 195 -11.57 -15.92 14.66
C LEU A 195 -11.21 -15.69 16.14
N GLU A 196 -10.68 -14.52 16.49
CA GLU A 196 -10.45 -14.12 17.89
C GLU A 196 -11.77 -13.94 18.64
N GLN A 197 -12.80 -13.38 18.00
CA GLN A 197 -14.15 -13.30 18.56
C GLN A 197 -14.77 -14.70 18.74
N MET A 198 -14.55 -15.61 17.79
CA MET A 198 -14.96 -17.02 17.91
C MET A 198 -14.23 -17.75 19.04
N GLU A 199 -12.97 -17.40 19.32
CA GLU A 199 -12.22 -17.92 20.44
C GLU A 199 -12.80 -17.42 21.77
N GLN A 200 -13.06 -16.11 21.87
CA GLN A 200 -13.64 -15.50 23.06
C GLN A 200 -15.06 -16.02 23.37
N SER A 201 -15.84 -16.34 22.34
CA SER A 201 -17.19 -16.91 22.48
C SER A 201 -17.21 -18.43 22.68
N GLY A 202 -16.05 -19.10 22.63
CA GLY A 202 -15.93 -20.54 22.82
C GLY A 202 -16.37 -21.38 21.61
N VAL A 203 -16.46 -20.80 20.42
CA VAL A 203 -16.73 -21.53 19.16
C VAL A 203 -15.48 -22.26 18.67
N VAL A 204 -14.30 -21.68 18.86
CA VAL A 204 -13.00 -22.27 18.48
C VAL A 204 -12.00 -22.21 19.63
N SER A 205 -10.99 -23.08 19.61
CA SER A 205 -9.91 -23.07 20.59
C SER A 205 -8.96 -21.89 20.37
N PRO A 206 -8.12 -21.58 21.37
CA PRO A 206 -6.91 -20.80 21.16
C PRO A 206 -6.05 -21.39 20.06
N MET A 207 -5.24 -20.54 19.43
CA MET A 207 -4.30 -20.96 18.41
C MET A 207 -3.25 -21.90 19.00
N GLN A 208 -3.17 -23.11 18.45
CA GLN A 208 -2.17 -24.11 18.84
C GLN A 208 -0.79 -23.73 18.27
N PRO A 209 0.31 -24.30 18.83
CA PRO A 209 1.67 -24.06 18.34
C PRO A 209 1.90 -24.44 16.87
N ASN A 210 1.07 -25.34 16.32
CA ASN A 210 1.07 -25.73 14.91
C ASN A 210 0.29 -24.76 14.00
N GLY A 211 -0.22 -23.65 14.54
CA GLY A 211 -1.00 -22.64 13.83
C GLY A 211 -2.47 -23.02 13.57
N SER A 212 -2.95 -24.13 14.12
CA SER A 212 -4.35 -24.59 13.95
C SER A 212 -5.25 -24.17 15.13
N ARG A 213 -6.55 -24.13 14.88
CA ARG A 213 -7.61 -23.93 15.90
C ARG A 213 -8.59 -25.09 15.80
N GLU A 214 -8.97 -25.66 16.94
CA GLU A 214 -10.00 -26.69 17.03
C GLU A 214 -11.38 -26.05 17.12
N ILE A 215 -12.42 -26.73 16.64
CA ILE A 215 -13.80 -26.26 16.75
C ILE A 215 -14.39 -26.86 18.02
N LEU A 216 -14.87 -26.01 18.92
CA LEU A 216 -15.38 -26.39 20.24
C LEU A 216 -16.91 -26.37 20.32
N ALA A 217 -17.58 -25.71 19.36
CA ALA A 217 -19.03 -25.72 19.29
C ALA A 217 -19.57 -27.13 18.97
N PRO A 218 -20.68 -27.57 19.60
CA PRO A 218 -21.29 -28.85 19.29
C PRO A 218 -21.69 -28.86 17.81
N THR A 219 -21.07 -29.73 17.02
CA THR A 219 -21.48 -29.98 15.64
C THR A 219 -22.87 -30.58 15.67
N GLY A 220 -23.90 -29.76 15.44
CA GLY A 220 -25.27 -30.23 15.26
C GLY A 220 -25.34 -31.12 14.02
N GLY A 221 -25.23 -32.42 14.24
CA GLY A 221 -25.34 -33.46 13.22
C GLY A 221 -25.81 -34.75 13.87
N ALA A 222 -27.13 -34.93 13.87
CA ALA A 222 -27.88 -36.19 13.84
C ALA A 222 -27.20 -37.43 14.45
N ASP A 223 -27.56 -37.74 15.70
CA ASP A 223 -27.79 -39.12 16.15
C ASP A 223 -29.28 -39.23 16.50
N GLU A 224 -30.11 -39.28 15.46
CA GLU A 224 -31.46 -39.87 15.51
C GLU A 224 -31.36 -41.24 14.81
N GLU A 225 -31.84 -42.28 15.51
CA GLU A 225 -32.05 -43.68 15.11
C GLU A 225 -30.76 -44.56 15.05
N ALA A 226 -30.66 -45.72 15.72
CA ALA A 226 -31.62 -46.61 16.38
C ALA A 226 -30.92 -47.46 17.46
#